data_AF-A0A1M7ZMB4-F1
#
_entry.id   AF-A0A1M7ZMB4-F1
#
_cell.length_a   1.000
_cell.length_b   1.000
_cell.length_c   1.000
_cell.angle_alpha   90.00
_cell.angle_beta   90.00
_cell.angle_gamma   90.00
#
_symmetry.space_group_name_H-M   'P 1'
#
loop_
_entity.id
_entity.type
_entity.pdbx_description
1 polymer ?
#
loop_
_entity_poly.entity_id
_entity_poly.type
_entity_poly.pdbx_seq_one_letter_code
_entity_poly.pdbx_strand_id
1 'polypeptide(L)'
;MSIYLIEHTHGGQFVRPADLDRAVKAADGVLARLGINTPVEFAAAAAAFNAKIDEEPYDAALADAFEAAKQAADCALTDGWHDPSGAGLWLVPFSSSAE
;
A
#
# COMPACT_ATOMS: atom_id res chain seq x y z
N MET A 1 -15.08 0.86 -3.45
CA MET A 1 -14.55 -0.31 -4.17
C MET A 1 -13.05 -0.18 -4.08
N SER A 2 -12.38 -1.04 -3.32
CA SER A 2 -10.91 -0.96 -3.17
C SER A 2 -10.25 -1.27 -4.52
N ILE A 3 -9.09 -0.64 -4.79
CA ILE A 3 -8.31 -0.86 -6.02
C ILE A 3 -7.07 -1.74 -5.80
N TYR A 4 -6.86 -2.18 -4.55
CA TYR A 4 -5.79 -3.08 -4.11
C TYR A 4 -6.26 -3.96 -2.94
N LEU A 5 -5.45 -4.96 -2.63
CA LEU A 5 -5.51 -5.80 -1.44
C LEU A 5 -4.45 -5.36 -0.43
N ILE A 6 -4.71 -5.57 0.85
CA ILE A 6 -3.71 -5.41 1.90
C ILE A 6 -3.24 -6.79 2.34
N GLU A 7 -1.93 -7.03 2.21
CA GLU A 7 -1.29 -8.23 2.75
C GLU A 7 -0.48 -7.89 3.99
N HIS A 8 -0.58 -8.75 5.00
CA HIS A 8 0.23 -8.69 6.19
C HIS A 8 1.63 -9.25 5.88
N THR A 9 2.67 -8.45 6.06
CA THR A 9 4.04 -8.89 5.75
C THR A 9 4.77 -9.43 6.97
N HIS A 10 4.69 -8.74 8.11
CA HIS A 10 5.38 -9.09 9.35
C HIS A 10 4.57 -8.59 10.57
N GLY A 11 4.97 -9.00 11.78
CA GLY A 11 4.31 -8.64 13.04
C GLY A 11 3.52 -9.79 13.66
N GLY A 12 3.88 -10.22 14.87
CA GLY A 12 3.24 -11.34 15.57
C GLY A 12 1.97 -10.98 16.35
N GLN A 13 1.55 -9.72 16.31
CA GLN A 13 0.38 -9.21 17.03
C GLN A 13 -0.88 -9.28 16.17
N PHE A 14 -2.01 -9.56 16.81
CA PHE A 14 -3.31 -9.60 16.15
C PHE A 14 -3.72 -8.20 15.69
N VAL A 15 -3.69 -7.96 14.38
CA VAL A 15 -4.22 -6.72 13.82
C VAL A 15 -5.74 -6.82 13.72
N ARG A 16 -6.44 -5.85 14.34
CA ARG A 16 -7.90 -5.85 14.34
C ARG A 16 -8.44 -5.27 13.03
N PRO A 17 -9.68 -5.61 12.62
CA PRO A 17 -10.30 -5.02 11.45
C PRO A 17 -10.32 -3.47 11.44
N ALA A 18 -10.42 -2.83 12.62
CA ALA A 18 -10.39 -1.37 12.74
C ALA A 18 -9.00 -0.76 12.49
N ASP A 19 -7.92 -1.50 12.74
CA ASP A 19 -6.55 -1.07 12.45
C ASP A 19 -6.30 -1.17 10.94
N LEU A 20 -6.79 -2.23 10.29
CA LEU A 20 -6.77 -2.36 8.83
C LEU A 20 -7.58 -1.27 8.13
N ASP A 21 -8.80 -0.97 8.60
CA ASP A 21 -9.65 0.06 8.00
C ASP A 21 -8.99 1.46 8.04
N ARG A 22 -8.24 1.76 9.11
CA ARG A 22 -7.45 2.99 9.20
C ARG A 22 -6.28 3.01 8.23
N ALA A 23 -5.53 1.91 8.13
CA ALA A 23 -4.44 1.77 7.18
C ALA A 23 -4.92 1.92 5.73
N VAL A 24 -6.06 1.30 5.39
CA VAL A 24 -6.72 1.46 4.08
C VAL A 24 -7.05 2.93 3.82
N LYS A 25 -7.73 3.60 4.76
CA LYS A 25 -8.13 5.00 4.60
C LYS A 25 -6.93 5.95 4.45
N ALA A 26 -5.82 5.65 5.13
CA ALA A 26 -4.60 6.44 5.03
C ALA A 26 -3.96 6.29 3.64
N ALA A 27 -3.80 5.05 3.14
CA ALA A 27 -3.31 4.79 1.79
C ALA A 27 -4.24 5.39 0.71
N ASP A 28 -5.55 5.17 0.80
CA ASP A 28 -6.54 5.75 -0.11
C ASP A 28 -6.45 7.29 -0.13
N GLY A 29 -6.25 7.91 1.03
CA GLY A 29 -6.09 9.36 1.15
C GLY A 29 -4.82 9.91 0.48
N VAL A 30 -3.75 9.11 0.39
CA VAL A 30 -2.53 9.48 -0.35
C VAL A 30 -2.73 9.26 -1.85
N LEU A 31 -3.22 8.08 -2.25
CA LEU A 31 -3.45 7.73 -3.65
C LEU A 31 -4.40 8.72 -4.34
N ALA A 32 -5.52 9.08 -3.68
CA ALA A 32 -6.47 10.06 -4.20
C ALA A 32 -5.84 11.46 -4.39
N ARG A 33 -4.96 11.89 -3.46
CA ARG A 33 -4.24 13.17 -3.58
C ARG A 33 -3.23 13.18 -4.72
N LEU A 34 -2.65 12.03 -5.04
CA LEU A 34 -1.68 11.85 -6.11
C LEU A 34 -2.33 11.48 -7.46
N GLY A 35 -3.67 11.41 -7.51
CA GLY A 35 -4.41 11.13 -8.73
C GLY A 35 -4.50 9.65 -9.12
N ILE A 36 -4.05 8.73 -8.26
CA ILE A 36 -4.16 7.28 -8.48
C ILE A 36 -5.54 6.83 -7.98
N ASN A 37 -6.49 6.66 -8.89
CA ASN A 37 -7.89 6.39 -8.56
C ASN A 37 -8.41 5.08 -9.18
N THR A 38 -7.65 4.48 -10.08
CA THR A 38 -8.02 3.27 -10.79
C THR A 38 -7.08 2.10 -10.47
N PRO A 39 -7.55 0.84 -10.57
CA PRO A 39 -6.68 -0.32 -10.42
C PRO A 39 -5.49 -0.33 -11.39
N VAL A 40 -5.66 0.21 -12.59
CA VAL A 40 -4.59 0.29 -13.61
C VAL A 40 -3.51 1.28 -13.20
N GLU A 41 -3.87 2.48 -12.75
CA GLU A 41 -2.92 3.47 -12.24
C GLU A 41 -2.18 2.93 -11.00
N PHE A 42 -2.91 2.24 -10.12
CA PHE A 42 -2.32 1.61 -8.95
C PHE A 42 -1.33 0.50 -9.32
N ALA A 43 -1.68 -0.36 -10.29
CA ALA A 43 -0.78 -1.40 -10.79
C ALA A 43 0.48 -0.81 -11.44
N ALA A 44 0.37 0.31 -12.16
CA ALA A 44 1.52 1.01 -12.72
C ALA A 44 2.44 1.58 -11.62
N ALA A 45 1.86 2.15 -10.55
CA ALA A 45 2.61 2.61 -9.39
C ALA A 45 3.34 1.47 -8.65
N ALA A 46 2.66 0.34 -8.48
CA ALA A 46 3.25 -0.87 -7.89
C ALA A 46 4.39 -1.43 -8.75
N ALA A 47 4.22 -1.47 -10.07
CA ALA A 47 5.25 -1.92 -11.00
C ALA A 47 6.49 -1.00 -10.99
N ALA A 48 6.27 0.32 -10.97
CA ALA A 48 7.35 1.30 -10.86
C ALA A 48 8.15 1.15 -9.55
N PHE A 49 7.47 0.87 -8.44
CA PHE A 49 8.13 0.61 -7.16
C PHE A 49 8.94 -0.69 -7.16
N ASN A 50 8.44 -1.77 -7.76
CA ASN A 50 9.20 -3.02 -7.90
C ASN A 50 10.44 -2.81 -8.78
N ALA A 51 10.30 -2.12 -9.92
CA ALA A 51 11.44 -1.78 -10.77
C ALA A 51 12.48 -0.91 -10.04
N LYS A 52 12.06 -0.02 -9.13
CA LYS A 52 12.97 0.71 -8.22
C LYS A 52 13.74 -0.21 -7.29
N ILE A 53 13.11 -1.24 -6.73
CA ILE A 53 13.77 -2.25 -5.87
C ILE A 53 14.77 -3.09 -6.67
N ASP A 54 14.40 -3.47 -7.90
CA ASP A 54 15.21 -4.30 -8.78
C ASP A 54 16.32 -3.52 -9.51
N GLU A 55 16.49 -2.22 -9.21
CA GLU A 55 17.44 -1.29 -9.85
C GLU A 55 17.26 -1.19 -11.38
N GLU A 56 16.05 -1.44 -11.87
CA GLU A 56 15.67 -1.30 -13.29
C GLU A 56 15.21 0.13 -13.61
N PRO A 57 15.07 0.53 -14.89
CA PRO A 57 14.46 1.81 -15.23
C PRO A 57 12.99 1.89 -14.79
N TYR A 58 12.64 2.94 -14.02
CA TYR A 58 11.28 3.16 -13.51
C TYR A 58 10.83 4.61 -13.64
N ASP A 59 9.51 4.83 -13.53
CA ASP A 59 8.94 6.17 -13.33
C ASP A 59 9.01 6.55 -11.85
N ALA A 60 9.88 7.51 -11.51
CA ALA A 60 10.12 7.91 -10.14
C ALA A 60 8.87 8.49 -9.45
N ALA A 61 8.03 9.24 -10.18
CA ALA A 61 6.83 9.82 -9.59
C ALA A 61 5.81 8.74 -9.20
N LEU A 62 5.67 7.70 -10.03
CA LEU A 62 4.82 6.55 -9.74
C LEU A 62 5.37 5.70 -8.59
N ALA A 63 6.68 5.44 -8.58
CA ALA A 63 7.32 4.68 -7.50
C ALA A 63 7.19 5.40 -6.14
N ASP A 64 7.45 6.70 -6.10
CA ASP A 64 7.34 7.52 -4.89
C ASP A 64 5.87 7.64 -4.43
N ALA A 65 4.92 7.66 -5.35
CA ALA A 65 3.49 7.66 -5.00
C ALA A 65 3.05 6.36 -4.32
N PHE A 66 3.52 5.21 -4.81
CA PHE A 66 3.28 3.91 -4.19
C PHE A 66 3.96 3.82 -2.81
N GLU A 67 5.21 4.26 -2.72
CA GLU A 67 5.97 4.27 -1.46
C GLU A 67 5.29 5.16 -0.40
N ALA A 68 4.84 6.36 -0.78
CA ALA A 68 4.12 7.25 0.11
C ALA A 68 2.80 6.64 0.61
N ALA A 69 2.07 5.94 -0.26
CA ALA A 69 0.83 5.25 0.12
C ALA A 69 1.10 4.08 1.09
N LYS A 70 2.14 3.28 0.84
CA LYS A 70 2.57 2.20 1.73
C LYS A 70 3.02 2.75 3.09
N GLN A 71 3.84 3.79 3.11
CA GLN A 71 4.30 4.42 4.34
C GLN A 71 3.12 5.01 5.15
N ALA A 72 2.14 5.63 4.49
CA ALA A 72 0.95 6.14 5.18
C ALA A 72 0.09 5.02 5.79
N ALA A 73 -0.06 3.89 5.10
CA ALA A 73 -0.73 2.71 5.65
C ALA A 73 0.03 2.13 6.86
N ASP A 74 1.35 1.99 6.76
CA ASP A 74 2.19 1.47 7.83
C ASP A 74 2.13 2.37 9.08
N CYS A 75 2.26 3.70 8.91
CA CYS A 75 2.11 4.66 10.02
C CYS A 75 0.72 4.59 10.65
N ALA A 76 -0.35 4.54 9.85
CA ALA A 76 -1.71 4.46 10.36
C ALA A 76 -2.03 3.13 11.06
N LEU A 77 -1.33 2.05 10.68
CA LEU A 77 -1.42 0.77 11.37
C LEU A 77 -0.73 0.82 12.74
N THR A 78 0.46 1.42 12.82
CA THR A 78 1.23 1.54 14.08
C THR A 78 0.68 2.59 15.03
N ASP A 79 0.08 3.67 14.53
CA ASP A 79 -0.60 4.71 15.33
C ASP A 79 -1.94 4.23 15.91
N GLY A 80 -2.31 2.98 15.64
CA GLY A 80 -3.53 2.38 16.13
C GLY A 80 -3.55 2.12 17.64
N TRP A 81 -4.73 2.25 18.25
CA TRP A 81 -5.00 1.99 19.68
C TRP A 81 -4.51 0.63 20.22
N HIS A 82 -4.13 -0.30 19.35
CA HIS A 82 -3.66 -1.64 19.73
C HIS A 82 -2.15 -1.84 19.54
N ASP A 83 -1.42 -0.80 19.10
CA ASP A 83 0.05 -0.78 18.91
C ASP A 83 0.61 -2.13 18.41
N PRO A 84 0.30 -2.52 17.17
CA PRO A 84 0.86 -3.72 16.58
C PRO A 84 2.32 -3.44 16.23
N SER A 85 3.19 -3.31 17.24
CA SER A 85 4.60 -2.97 17.05
C SER A 85 5.25 -3.97 16.10
N GLY A 86 5.86 -3.48 15.02
CA GLY A 86 6.50 -4.31 13.99
C GLY A 86 5.54 -4.98 13.01
N ALA A 87 4.25 -4.62 13.00
CA ALA A 87 3.36 -4.95 11.90
C ALA A 87 3.62 -4.06 10.69
N GLY A 88 3.69 -4.68 9.52
CA GLY A 88 3.89 -3.99 8.25
C GLY A 88 2.96 -4.55 7.18
N LEU A 89 2.51 -3.69 6.28
CA LEU A 89 1.56 -4.04 5.23
C LEU A 89 2.21 -3.95 3.85
N TRP A 90 1.70 -4.76 2.95
CA TRP A 90 1.91 -4.60 1.52
C TRP A 90 0.60 -4.23 0.85
N LEU A 91 0.66 -3.27 -0.07
CA LEU A 91 -0.46 -2.93 -0.93
C LEU A 91 -0.28 -3.71 -2.24
N VAL A 92 -1.12 -4.69 -2.49
CA VAL A 92 -1.00 -5.57 -3.66
C VAL A 92 -2.05 -5.15 -4.69
N PRO A 93 -1.70 -4.88 -5.95
CA PRO A 93 -2.70 -4.63 -6.97
C PRO A 93 -3.65 -5.83 -7.05
N PHE A 94 -4.94 -5.60 -7.29
CA PHE A 94 -5.82 -6.72 -7.67
C PHE A 94 -5.21 -7.33 -8.92
N SER A 95 -4.64 -8.53 -8.75
CA SER A 95 -4.19 -9.30 -9.89
C SER A 95 -5.44 -9.51 -10.75
N SER A 96 -5.49 -8.86 -11.91
CA SER A 96 -6.06 -9.57 -13.04
C SER A 96 -5.19 -10.81 -13.12
N SER A 97 -5.72 -11.97 -12.72
CA SER A 97 -5.16 -13.23 -13.14
C SER A 97 -5.04 -13.13 -14.67
N ALA A 98 -3.88 -12.67 -15.13
CA ALA A 98 -3.48 -12.83 -16.50
C ALA A 98 -3.25 -14.33 -16.63
N GLU A 99 -4.08 -14.89 -17.50
CA GLU A 99 -4.17 -16.28 -17.91
C GLU A 99 -2.83 -17.00 -18.09
#